data_AF-A0A7X9HJ03-F1
#
_entry.id   AF-A0A7X9HJ03-F1
#
_cell.length_a   1.000
_cell.length_b   1.000
_cell.length_c   1.000
_cell.angle_alpha   90.00
_cell.angle_beta   90.00
_cell.angle_gamma   90.00
#
_symmetry.space_group_name_H-M   'P 1'
#
loop_
_entity.id
_entity.type
_entity.pdbx_description
1 polymer ?
#
loop_
_entity_poly.entity_id
_entity_poly.type
_entity_poly.pdbx_seq_one_letter_code
_entity_poly.pdbx_strand_id
1 'polypeptide(L)'
;SIAGKGSKQIRYIEIINRRLLFGDLTFNGLLSLVTNDGEISPSYLARHAYRMENKVYFSKSTTGEMYVPDYPLPDFRLGLYWNPDLRLHSGDSVQYVVHASDVPGTYRLEICGFTSLGRKVEEFREIVVLDNGSQHARK
;
A
#
# COMPACT_ATOMS: atom_id res chain seq x y z
N SER A 1 11.37 29.09 0.77
CA SER A 1 10.98 27.99 1.67
C SER A 1 9.96 27.14 0.95
N ILE A 2 9.89 25.83 1.23
CA ILE A 2 8.83 24.95 0.73
C ILE A 2 8.09 24.37 1.93
N ALA A 3 6.76 24.33 1.88
CA ALA A 3 5.94 23.92 3.02
C ALA A 3 6.25 24.66 4.34
N GLY A 4 6.63 25.95 4.26
CA GLY A 4 7.05 26.74 5.42
C GLY A 4 8.42 26.35 6.01
N LYS A 5 9.19 25.46 5.36
CA LYS A 5 10.51 25.00 5.82
C LYS A 5 11.65 25.66 5.05
N GLY A 6 12.71 26.03 5.77
CA GLY A 6 13.99 26.45 5.19
C GLY A 6 14.83 25.25 4.75
N SER A 7 15.84 25.48 3.91
CA SER A 7 16.70 24.41 3.36
C SER A 7 17.36 23.54 4.43
N LYS A 8 17.83 24.15 5.54
CA LYS A 8 18.45 23.42 6.67
C LYS A 8 17.48 22.51 7.44
N GLN A 9 16.17 22.69 7.28
CA GLN A 9 15.15 21.89 7.95
C GLN A 9 14.63 20.75 7.07
N ILE A 10 15.06 20.70 5.81
CA ILE A 10 14.66 19.71 4.84
C ILE A 10 15.76 18.66 4.78
N ARG A 11 15.36 17.40 4.92
CA ARG A 11 16.26 16.25 4.84
C ARG A 11 16.53 15.91 3.38
N TYR A 12 15.47 15.71 2.60
CA TYR A 12 15.54 15.52 1.17
C TYR A 12 14.20 15.84 0.50
N ILE A 13 14.27 16.01 -0.82
CA ILE A 13 13.13 16.17 -1.71
C ILE A 13 13.28 15.12 -2.80
N GLU A 14 12.22 14.35 -3.04
CA GLU A 14 12.15 13.39 -4.12
C GLU A 14 11.01 13.78 -5.07
N ILE A 15 11.29 13.71 -6.37
CA ILE A 15 10.33 14.04 -7.43
C ILE A 15 10.08 12.78 -8.25
N ILE A 16 8.82 12.36 -8.28
CA ILE A 16 8.36 11.24 -9.10
C ILE A 16 7.60 11.83 -10.29
N ASN A 17 8.24 11.88 -11.46
CA ASN A 17 7.68 12.43 -12.70
C ASN A 17 6.92 11.38 -13.52
N ARG A 18 5.96 10.69 -12.89
CA ARG A 18 5.04 9.77 -13.59
C ARG A 18 3.62 9.99 -13.09
N ARG A 19 2.64 9.64 -13.92
CA ARG A 19 1.24 9.69 -13.52
C ARG A 19 1.00 8.72 -12.37
N LEU A 20 0.38 9.22 -11.30
CA LEU A 20 -0.01 8.46 -10.13
C LEU A 20 -1.53 8.49 -10.00
N LEU A 21 -2.11 7.32 -9.79
CA LEU A 21 -3.53 7.14 -9.55
C LEU A 21 -3.72 6.87 -8.06
N PHE A 22 -4.62 7.61 -7.43
CA PHE A 22 -4.96 7.42 -6.03
C PHE A 22 -6.47 7.60 -5.86
N GLY A 23 -7.18 6.48 -5.81
CA GLY A 23 -8.63 6.47 -5.97
C GLY A 23 -9.01 6.95 -7.38
N ASP A 24 -9.96 7.88 -7.45
CA ASP A 24 -10.41 8.59 -8.65
C ASP A 24 -9.51 9.80 -9.00
N LEU A 25 -8.52 10.13 -8.16
CA LEU A 25 -7.63 11.25 -8.40
C LEU A 25 -6.45 10.84 -9.27
N THR A 26 -6.19 11.65 -10.30
CA THR A 26 -5.02 11.51 -11.17
C THR A 26 -4.04 12.64 -10.91
N PHE A 27 -2.83 12.29 -10.47
CA PHE A 27 -1.74 13.23 -10.23
C PHE A 27 -0.68 13.08 -11.32
N ASN A 28 -0.30 14.17 -11.98
CA ASN A 28 0.78 14.18 -12.99
C ASN A 28 2.15 14.37 -12.33
N GLY A 29 2.44 13.52 -11.34
CA GLY A 29 3.68 13.53 -10.57
C GLY A 29 3.44 13.66 -9.07
N LEU A 30 4.47 13.36 -8.29
CA LEU A 30 4.49 13.48 -6.83
C LEU A 30 5.78 14.14 -6.38
N LEU A 31 5.64 15.08 -5.46
CA LEU A 31 6.74 15.67 -4.71
C LEU A 31 6.70 15.11 -3.29
N SER A 32 7.69 14.29 -2.93
CA SER A 32 7.89 13.83 -1.56
C SER A 32 8.86 14.78 -0.85
N LEU A 33 8.37 15.45 0.20
CA LEU A 33 9.16 16.35 1.03
C LEU A 33 9.36 15.72 2.40
N VAL A 34 10.61 15.42 2.76
CA VAL A 34 10.94 14.87 4.09
C VAL A 34 11.75 15.89 4.86
N THR A 35 11.24 16.29 6.03
CA THR A 35 11.90 17.23 6.94
C THR A 35 12.76 16.48 7.95
N ASN A 36 13.73 17.18 8.55
CA ASN A 36 14.60 16.60 9.57
C ASN A 36 13.83 16.22 10.84
N ASP A 37 12.77 16.96 11.15
CA ASP A 37 11.91 16.75 12.32
C ASP A 37 10.66 15.91 12.02
N GLY A 38 10.44 15.50 10.77
CA GLY A 38 9.24 14.77 10.35
C GLY A 38 7.94 15.60 10.34
N GLU A 39 7.99 16.88 10.68
CA GLU A 39 6.82 17.72 10.90
C GLU A 39 6.70 18.83 9.84
N ILE A 40 5.47 19.17 9.45
CA ILE A 40 5.14 20.40 8.71
C ILE A 40 4.22 21.24 9.59
N SER A 41 4.46 22.57 9.63
CA SER A 41 3.70 23.46 10.51
C SER A 41 2.18 23.32 10.28
N PRO A 42 1.38 23.05 11.33
CA PRO A 42 -0.07 22.91 11.20
C PRO A 42 -0.75 24.13 10.59
N SER A 43 -0.23 25.33 10.86
CA SER A 43 -0.75 26.58 10.30
C SER A 43 -0.51 26.71 8.80
N TYR A 44 0.59 26.16 8.29
CA TYR A 44 0.84 26.07 6.86
C TYR A 44 -0.14 25.10 6.20
N LEU A 45 -0.30 23.91 6.78
CA LEU A 45 -1.19 22.86 6.26
C LEU A 45 -2.65 23.32 6.22
N ALA A 46 -3.15 23.93 7.28
CA ALA A 46 -4.54 24.38 7.39
C ALA A 46 -4.97 25.37 6.28
N ARG A 47 -4.02 26.05 5.65
CA ARG A 47 -4.29 27.05 4.60
C ARG A 47 -4.01 26.58 3.18
N HIS A 48 -3.18 25.55 3.02
CA HIS A 48 -2.62 25.19 1.71
C HIS A 48 -2.69 23.69 1.39
N ALA A 49 -3.23 22.87 2.29
CA ALA A 49 -3.28 21.43 2.10
C ALA A 49 -4.65 20.86 2.48
N TYR A 50 -5.13 19.92 1.66
CA TYR A 50 -6.14 18.97 2.07
C TYR A 50 -5.42 17.78 2.72
N ARG A 51 -5.72 17.51 4.00
CA ARG A 51 -5.07 16.42 4.74
C ARG A 51 -5.85 15.14 4.54
N MET A 52 -5.23 14.17 3.87
CA MET A 52 -5.74 12.80 3.81
C MET A 52 -4.90 11.92 4.71
N GLU A 53 -5.53 11.32 5.70
CA GLU A 53 -4.89 10.26 6.49
C GLU A 53 -5.04 8.96 5.73
N ASN A 54 -3.93 8.45 5.18
CA ASN A 54 -3.88 7.09 4.71
C ASN A 54 -3.83 6.18 5.93
N LYS A 55 -5.00 5.83 6.47
CA LYS A 55 -5.13 4.75 7.44
C LYS A 55 -4.83 3.46 6.70
N VAL A 56 -3.55 3.11 6.62
CA VAL A 56 -3.13 1.77 6.24
C VAL A 56 -3.67 0.85 7.32
N TYR A 57 -4.77 0.16 7.02
CA TYR A 57 -5.23 -0.94 7.84
C TYR A 57 -4.18 -2.02 7.73
N PHE A 58 -3.24 -2.02 8.67
CA PHE A 58 -2.39 -3.17 8.87
C PHE A 58 -3.33 -4.32 9.22
N SER A 59 -3.48 -5.25 8.28
CA SER A 59 -3.88 -6.61 8.62
C SER A 59 -2.93 -7.02 9.75
N LYS A 60 -3.45 -7.17 10.97
CA LYS A 60 -2.67 -7.81 12.03
C LYS A 60 -2.33 -9.19 11.49
N SER A 61 -1.06 -9.40 11.12
CA SER A 61 -0.56 -10.76 10.91
C SER A 61 -0.47 -11.41 12.28
N THR A 62 -1.58 -11.96 12.72
CA THR A 62 -1.59 -13.06 13.68
C THR A 62 -2.17 -14.22 12.91
N THR A 63 -1.27 -15.09 12.46
CA THR A 63 -1.50 -16.54 12.41
C THR A 63 -2.96 -16.97 12.20
N GLY A 64 -3.30 -17.33 10.97
CA GLY A 64 -4.39 -18.28 10.69
C GLY A 64 -5.77 -17.72 10.41
N GLU A 65 -6.16 -16.55 10.93
CA GLU A 65 -7.54 -16.06 10.76
C GLU A 65 -7.56 -14.57 10.44
N MET A 66 -7.76 -14.25 9.15
CA MET A 66 -8.08 -12.89 8.72
C MET A 66 -9.52 -12.60 9.18
N TYR A 67 -9.70 -11.60 10.04
CA TYR A 67 -11.02 -11.16 10.49
C TYR A 67 -11.86 -10.71 9.30
N VAL A 68 -12.87 -11.52 8.95
CA VAL A 68 -13.94 -11.14 8.02
C VAL A 68 -15.06 -10.53 8.86
N PRO A 69 -15.40 -9.24 8.69
CA PRO A 69 -16.51 -8.64 9.40
C PRO A 69 -17.82 -9.38 9.12
N ASP A 70 -18.68 -9.53 10.13
CA ASP A 70 -20.01 -10.20 10.03
C ASP A 70 -21.03 -9.47 9.14
N TYR A 71 -20.67 -8.32 8.55
CA TYR A 71 -21.53 -7.51 7.69
C TYR A 71 -20.78 -7.12 6.40
N PRO A 72 -21.47 -7.04 5.24
CA PRO A 72 -20.83 -6.73 3.97
C PRO A 72 -20.45 -5.25 3.93
N LEU A 73 -19.30 -4.93 4.50
CA LEU A 73 -18.65 -3.65 4.28
C LEU A 73 -17.91 -3.72 2.94
N PRO A 74 -18.06 -2.72 2.06
CA PRO A 74 -17.34 -2.71 0.81
C PRO A 74 -15.83 -2.66 1.07
N ASP A 75 -15.10 -3.56 0.44
CA ASP A 75 -13.65 -3.71 0.57
C ASP A 75 -12.95 -2.99 -0.58
N PHE A 76 -12.33 -1.84 -0.28
CA PHE A 76 -11.58 -1.05 -1.26
C PHE A 76 -10.07 -1.21 -1.15
N ARG A 77 -9.56 -2.29 -0.54
CA ARG A 77 -8.12 -2.50 -0.39
C ARG A 77 -7.44 -2.68 -1.75
N LEU A 78 -6.42 -1.86 -2.00
CA LEU A 78 -5.48 -2.05 -3.12
C LEU A 78 -4.35 -3.03 -2.75
N GLY A 79 -3.94 -3.04 -1.48
CA GLY A 79 -2.99 -4.00 -0.92
C GLY A 79 -3.74 -5.13 -0.23
N LEU A 80 -3.76 -6.32 -0.84
CA LEU A 80 -4.53 -7.46 -0.35
C LEU A 80 -3.76 -8.28 0.70
N TYR A 81 -2.43 -8.33 0.59
CA TYR A 81 -1.55 -9.09 1.47
C TYR A 81 -0.17 -8.44 1.56
N TRP A 82 0.41 -8.46 2.76
CA TRP A 82 1.78 -7.99 3.01
C TRP A 82 2.41 -8.80 4.15
N ASN A 83 3.53 -9.45 3.88
CA ASN A 83 4.33 -10.15 4.88
C ASN A 83 5.84 -9.99 4.57
N PRO A 84 6.52 -9.05 5.24
CA PRO A 84 7.94 -8.81 5.02
C PRO A 84 8.85 -9.85 5.68
N ASP A 85 8.31 -10.68 6.57
CA ASP A 85 9.06 -11.59 7.43
C ASP A 85 9.05 -13.04 6.90
N LEU A 86 8.70 -13.24 5.63
CA LEU A 86 8.72 -14.54 4.98
C LEU A 86 10.15 -15.11 4.94
N ARG A 87 10.32 -16.29 5.55
CA ARG A 87 11.57 -17.08 5.49
C ARG A 87 11.27 -18.44 4.89
N LEU A 88 11.99 -18.78 3.81
CA LEU A 88 11.87 -20.05 3.11
C LEU A 88 13.21 -20.75 3.06
N HIS A 89 13.23 -22.05 3.32
CA HIS A 89 14.37 -22.93 3.12
C HIS A 89 14.16 -23.81 1.89
N SER A 90 15.23 -24.46 1.44
CA SER A 90 15.17 -25.36 0.31
C SER A 90 14.21 -26.53 0.59
N GLY A 91 13.19 -26.69 -0.24
CA GLY A 91 12.16 -27.71 -0.09
C GLY A 91 10.93 -27.26 0.70
N ASP A 92 10.94 -26.06 1.28
CA ASP A 92 9.75 -25.50 1.93
C ASP A 92 8.69 -25.18 0.87
N SER A 93 7.44 -25.54 1.19
CA SER A 93 6.25 -25.11 0.46
C SER A 93 5.32 -24.44 1.45
N VAL A 94 4.95 -23.19 1.17
CA VAL A 94 4.02 -22.41 1.99
C VAL A 94 2.81 -22.04 1.17
N GLN A 95 1.64 -22.05 1.80
CA GLN A 95 0.39 -21.63 1.19
C GLN A 95 -0.16 -20.42 1.94
N TYR A 96 -0.61 -19.43 1.18
CA TYR A 96 -1.27 -18.24 1.69
C TYR A 96 -2.65 -18.11 1.05
N VAL A 97 -3.65 -17.85 1.87
CA VAL A 97 -4.99 -17.49 1.40
C VAL A 97 -5.07 -15.97 1.39
N VAL A 98 -5.42 -15.41 0.24
CA VAL A 98 -5.61 -13.97 0.04
C VAL A 98 -7.01 -13.75 -0.49
N HIS A 99 -7.79 -12.93 0.21
CA HIS A 99 -9.12 -12.52 -0.25
C HIS A 99 -8.98 -11.31 -1.17
N ALA A 100 -9.62 -11.37 -2.35
CA ALA A 100 -9.72 -10.23 -3.26
C ALA A 100 -10.56 -9.12 -2.62
N SER A 101 -10.31 -7.87 -3.02
CA SER A 101 -11.16 -6.74 -2.67
C SER A 101 -12.30 -6.59 -3.68
N ASP A 102 -13.26 -5.72 -3.38
CA ASP A 102 -14.38 -5.40 -4.28
C ASP A 102 -13.96 -4.47 -5.44
N VAL A 103 -12.68 -4.10 -5.53
CA VAL A 103 -12.16 -3.26 -6.61
C VAL A 103 -11.67 -4.14 -7.76
N PRO A 104 -12.37 -4.16 -8.92
CA PRO A 104 -11.91 -4.90 -10.08
C PRO A 104 -10.61 -4.31 -10.62
N GLY A 105 -9.74 -5.17 -11.12
CA GLY A 105 -8.45 -4.76 -11.66
C GLY A 105 -7.44 -5.89 -11.74
N THR A 106 -6.26 -5.55 -12.25
CA THR A 106 -5.12 -6.47 -12.26
C THR A 106 -4.24 -6.19 -11.04
N TYR A 107 -4.10 -7.19 -10.18
CA TYR A 107 -3.26 -7.16 -9.00
C TYR A 107 -1.95 -7.88 -9.28
N ARG A 108 -0.86 -7.36 -8.69
CA ARG A 108 0.47 -7.98 -8.77
C ARG A 108 0.77 -8.71 -7.47
N LEU A 109 0.96 -10.02 -7.55
CA LEU A 109 1.61 -10.81 -6.51
C LEU A 109 3.11 -10.70 -6.73
N GLU A 110 3.85 -10.26 -5.71
CA GLU A 110 5.29 -10.04 -5.79
C GLU A 110 5.98 -10.64 -4.57
N ILE A 111 7.03 -11.40 -4.81
CA ILE A 111 7.90 -11.97 -3.79
C ILE A 111 9.31 -11.46 -4.05
N CYS A 112 9.83 -10.65 -3.13
CA CYS A 112 11.15 -10.06 -3.22
C CYS A 112 11.94 -10.34 -1.94
N GLY A 113 13.23 -10.66 -2.09
CA GLY A 113 14.09 -10.91 -0.94
C GLY A 113 15.53 -11.17 -1.31
N PHE A 114 16.28 -11.69 -0.34
CA PHE A 114 17.70 -12.03 -0.49
C PHE A 114 17.95 -13.46 0.00
N THR A 115 18.76 -14.21 -0.75
CA THR A 115 19.27 -15.51 -0.29
C THR A 115 20.26 -15.34 0.86
N SER A 116 20.59 -16.42 1.57
CA SER A 116 21.64 -16.44 2.60
C SER A 116 23.02 -16.01 2.09
N LEU A 117 23.26 -16.09 0.78
CA LEU A 117 24.48 -15.62 0.11
C LEU A 117 24.39 -14.16 -0.35
N GLY A 118 23.32 -13.42 0.01
CA GLY A 118 23.12 -12.02 -0.34
C GLY A 118 22.64 -11.76 -1.77
N ARG A 119 22.31 -12.81 -2.54
CA ARG A 119 21.77 -12.64 -3.91
C ARG A 119 20.29 -12.23 -3.85
N LYS A 120 19.91 -11.18 -4.59
CA LYS A 120 18.51 -10.76 -4.75
C LYS A 120 17.71 -11.86 -5.46
N VAL A 121 16.50 -12.11 -4.97
CA VAL A 121 15.48 -12.94 -5.63
C VAL A 121 14.22 -12.10 -5.76
N GLU A 122 13.60 -12.15 -6.92
CA GLU A 122 12.38 -11.41 -7.24
C GLU A 122 11.56 -12.24 -8.23
N GLU A 123 10.31 -12.49 -7.89
CA GLU A 123 9.35 -13.15 -8.74
C GLU A 123 8.01 -12.44 -8.60
N PHE A 124 7.28 -12.30 -9.71
CA PHE A 124 5.93 -11.74 -9.67
C PHE A 124 4.99 -12.47 -10.61
N ARG A 125 3.69 -12.39 -10.30
CA ARG A 125 2.60 -12.87 -11.14
C ARG A 125 1.44 -11.88 -11.08
N GLU A 126 0.66 -11.85 -12.14
CA GLU A 126 -0.55 -11.02 -12.20
C GLU A 126 -1.78 -11.90 -11.96
N ILE A 127 -2.75 -11.32 -11.26
CA ILE A 127 -4.05 -11.93 -10.99
C ILE A 127 -5.10 -10.89 -11.35
N VAL A 128 -6.10 -11.30 -12.13
CA VAL A 128 -7.20 -10.42 -12.53
C VAL A 128 -8.38 -10.65 -11.60
N VAL A 129 -8.79 -9.59 -10.89
CA VAL A 129 -10.05 -9.53 -10.16
C VAL A 129 -11.08 -8.90 -11.10
N LEU A 130 -12.09 -9.68 -11.46
CA LEU A 130 -13.18 -9.22 -12.31
C LEU A 130 -14.22 -8.50 -11.47
N ASP A 131 -15.00 -7.64 -12.13
CA ASP A 131 -16.17 -7.01 -11.52
C ASP A 131 -17.21 -8.09 -11.25
N ASN A 132 -17.25 -8.58 -10.02
CA ASN A 132 -18.33 -9.41 -9.55
C ASN A 132 -19.47 -8.48 -9.16
N GLY A 133 -20.34 -8.17 -10.12
CA GLY A 133 -21.59 -7.47 -9.85
C GLY A 133 -22.26 -8.09 -8.62
N SER A 134 -22.47 -7.27 -7.60
CA SER A 134 -22.92 -7.58 -6.26
C SER A 134 -23.87 -8.79 -6.20
N GLN A 135 -23.33 -10.01 -6.04
CA GLN A 135 -24.13 -11.16 -5.64
C GLN A 135 -24.32 -11.09 -4.12
N HIS A 136 -25.07 -10.07 -3.68
CA HIS A 136 -25.78 -10.17 -2.43
C HIS A 136 -26.81 -11.27 -2.61
N ALA A 137 -26.48 -12.47 -2.14
CA ALA A 137 -27.44 -13.53 -1.94
C ALA A 137 -28.53 -13.01 -0.99
N ARG A 138 -29.64 -12.53 -1.56
CA ARG A 138 -30.89 -12.39 -0.82
C ARG A 138 -31.31 -13.78 -0.37
N LYS A 139 -31.37 -13.99 0.94
CA LYS A 139 -32.24 -14.99 1.54
C LYS A 139 -33.69 -14.53 1.44
#